data_AF-A0A348TVB3-F1
#
_entry.id   AF-A0A348TVB3-F1
#
_cell.length_a   1.000
_cell.length_b   1.000
_cell.length_c   1.000
_cell.angle_alpha   90.00
_cell.angle_beta   90.00
_cell.angle_gamma   90.00
#
_symmetry.space_group_name_H-M   'P 1'
#
loop_
_entity.id
_entity.type
_entity.pdbx_description
1 polymer ?
#
loop_
_entity_poly.entity_id
_entity_poly.type
_entity_poly.pdbx_seq_one_letter_code
_entity_poly.pdbx_strand_id
1 'polypeptide(L)' 'MFMCLGMVGSSFKGIKIAGLAVLFTVLAAFNPRPFRAANAGVNIIVIDPGHGGKDPGNLGTGRYRTREKDVSFDV' A
#
# COMPACT_ATOMS: atom_id res chain seq x y z
N MET A 1 34.98 -63.01 1.44
CA MET A 1 34.32 -62.50 2.66
C MET A 1 33.72 -61.14 2.31
N PHE A 2 32.42 -61.11 2.05
CA PHE A 2 31.67 -59.90 1.69
C PHE A 2 31.59 -58.98 2.92
N MET A 3 31.94 -57.70 2.78
CA MET A 3 31.57 -56.68 3.76
C MET A 3 30.61 -55.69 3.10
N CYS A 4 29.40 -55.66 3.65
CA CYS A 4 28.25 -54.85 3.30
C CYS A 4 28.60 -53.36 3.17
N LEU A 5 28.31 -52.80 2.00
CA LEU A 5 28.30 -51.37 1.76
C LEU A 5 27.07 -50.78 2.46
N GLY A 6 27.26 -50.21 3.65
CA GLY A 6 26.23 -49.49 4.39
C GLY A 6 25.79 -48.25 3.63
N MET A 7 24.61 -48.32 3.01
CA MET A 7 23.90 -47.16 2.46
C MET A 7 23.51 -46.24 3.61
N VAL A 8 24.36 -45.26 3.94
CA VAL A 8 24.01 -44.15 4.82
C VAL A 8 23.00 -43.29 4.05
N GLY A 9 21.72 -43.41 4.41
CA GLY A 9 20.64 -42.63 3.79
C GLY A 9 20.98 -41.14 3.83
N SER A 10 20.97 -40.51 2.65
CA SER A 10 21.33 -39.11 2.46
C SER A 10 20.53 -38.23 3.43
N SER A 11 21.22 -37.61 4.39
CA SER A 11 20.55 -36.75 5.38
C SER A 11 20.15 -35.44 4.69
N PHE A 12 18.86 -35.31 4.35
CA PHE A 12 18.27 -34.11 3.74
C PHE A 12 18.36 -32.84 4.62
N LYS A 13 19.06 -32.88 5.75
CA LYS A 13 19.26 -31.74 6.66
C LYS A 13 19.85 -30.53 5.94
N GLY A 14 20.84 -30.73 5.07
CA GLY A 14 21.45 -29.64 4.29
C GLY A 14 20.47 -29.00 3.30
N ILE A 15 19.70 -29.81 2.58
CA ILE A 15 18.69 -29.34 1.62
C ILE A 15 17.57 -28.58 2.35
N LYS A 16 17.14 -29.06 3.53
CA LYS A 16 16.15 -28.38 4.37
C LYS A 16 16.64 -27.03 4.86
N ILE A 17 17.89 -26.94 5.29
CA ILE A 17 18.51 -25.68 5.75
C ILE A 17 18.63 -24.70 4.57
N ALA A 18 19.08 -25.18 3.40
CA ALA A 18 19.18 -24.35 2.20
C ALA A 18 17.79 -23.85 1.75
N GLY A 19 16.78 -24.73 1.74
CA GLY A 19 15.41 -24.35 1.42
C GLY A 19 14.84 -23.31 2.40
N LEU A 20 15.12 -23.46 3.69
CA LEU A 20 14.69 -22.50 4.71
C LEU A 20 15.38 -21.14 4.54
N ALA A 21 16.68 -21.13 4.23
CA ALA A 21 17.44 -19.91 3.97
C ALA A 21 16.92 -19.16 2.72
N VAL A 22 16.61 -19.89 1.65
CA VAL A 22 16.01 -19.31 0.43
C VAL A 22 14.62 -18.75 0.74
N LEU A 23 13.79 -19.49 1.48
CA LEU A 23 12.46 -19.02 1.88
C LEU A 23 12.53 -17.71 2.67
N PHE A 24 13.38 -17.64 3.70
CA PHE A 24 13.55 -16.41 4.49
C PHE A 24 14.10 -15.25 3.67
N THR A 25 14.99 -15.51 2.71
CA THR A 25 15.52 -14.47 1.81
C THR A 25 14.42 -13.90 0.92
N VAL A 26 13.59 -14.77 0.33
CA VAL A 26 12.44 -14.35 -0.50
C VAL A 26 11.43 -13.57 0.34
N LEU A 27 11.07 -14.06 1.54
CA LEU A 27 10.14 -13.37 2.42
C LEU A 27 10.67 -11.99 2.87
N ALA A 28 11.96 -11.84 3.14
CA ALA A 28 12.56 -10.56 3.48
C ALA A 28 12.58 -9.57 2.30
N ALA A 29 12.67 -10.07 1.06
CA ALA A 29 12.61 -9.25 -0.15
C ALA A 29 11.20 -8.71 -0.44
N PHE A 30 10.15 -9.44 -0.02
CA PHE A 30 8.78 -8.93 -0.01
C PHE A 30 8.58 -7.96 1.16
N ASN A 31 8.99 -6.70 0.95
CA ASN A 31 8.70 -5.58 1.86
C ASN A 31 7.56 -4.72 1.29
N PRO A 32 6.28 -5.17 1.36
CA PRO A 32 5.17 -4.32 0.96
C PRO A 32 5.15 -3.13 1.91
N ARG A 33 5.47 -1.95 1.40
CA ARG A 33 5.25 -0.69 2.10
C ARG A 33 3.98 -0.06 1.54
N PRO A 34 2.78 -0.53 1.92
CA PRO A 34 1.57 0.13 1.50
C PRO A 34 1.60 1.51 2.19
N PHE A 35 1.75 2.56 1.39
CA PHE A 35 1.67 3.95 1.84
C PHE A 35 2.75 4.34 2.85
N ARG A 36 4.03 4.22 2.48
CA ARG A 36 5.02 5.09 3.11
C ARG A 36 4.76 6.50 2.57
N ALA A 37 4.04 7.32 3.33
CA ALA A 37 4.07 8.77 3.13
C ALA A 37 5.55 9.14 3.01
N ALA A 38 5.97 9.59 1.84
CA ALA A 38 7.30 10.11 1.69
C ALA A 38 7.44 11.15 2.80
N ASN A 39 8.49 11.05 3.61
CA ASN A 39 8.91 12.13 4.48
C ASN A 39 9.43 13.27 3.58
N ALA A 40 8.61 13.75 2.65
CA ALA A 40 8.71 15.06 2.06
C ALA A 40 8.32 15.96 3.21
N GLY A 41 9.31 16.59 3.84
CA GLY A 41 9.06 17.56 4.89
C GLY A 41 7.99 18.51 4.39
N VAL A 42 6.84 18.50 5.08
CA VAL A 42 5.61 19.23 4.73
C VAL A 42 4.75 18.54 3.65
N ASN A 43 3.75 17.77 4.11
CA ASN A 43 2.59 17.33 3.32
C ASN A 43 1.39 18.24 3.62
N ILE A 44 1.48 19.52 3.23
CA ILE A 44 0.37 20.48 3.41
C ILE A 44 -0.49 20.47 2.16
N ILE A 45 -1.76 20.13 2.33
CA ILE A 45 -2.80 20.25 1.32
C ILE A 45 -3.71 21.41 1.75
N VAL A 46 -3.84 22.42 0.91
CA VAL A 46 -4.77 23.55 1.14
C VAL A 46 -6.00 23.31 0.28
N ILE A 47 -7.17 23.24 0.93
CA ILE A 47 -8.46 23.16 0.26
C ILE A 47 -9.17 24.47 0.51
N ASP A 48 -9.51 25.18 -0.58
CA ASP A 48 -10.25 26.43 -0.55
C ASP A 48 -11.58 26.22 -1.28
N PRO A 49 -12.68 25.89 -0.57
CA PRO A 49 -13.97 25.73 -1.20
C PRO A 49 -14.40 27.09 -1.76
N GLY A 50 -14.62 27.14 -3.08
CA GLY A 50 -15.00 28.36 -3.77
C GLY A 50 -16.35 28.90 -3.30
N HIS A 51 -16.47 30.23 -3.28
CA HIS A 51 -17.62 30.98 -2.78
C HIS A 51 -17.92 30.71 -1.28
N GLY A 52 -19.02 31.26 -0.76
CA GLY A 52 -19.36 31.05 0.65
C GLY A 52 -20.21 32.16 1.26
N GLY A 53 -20.92 31.82 2.33
CA GLY A 53 -21.78 32.77 3.05
C GLY A 53 -22.83 33.40 2.14
N LYS A 54 -22.71 34.72 1.93
CA LYS A 54 -23.62 35.52 1.11
C LYS A 54 -23.40 35.34 -0.39
N ASP A 55 -22.21 34.92 -0.81
CA ASP A 55 -21.92 34.67 -2.21
C ASP A 55 -22.28 33.22 -2.56
N PRO A 56 -23.34 33.01 -3.37
CA PRO A 56 -23.74 31.67 -3.76
C PRO A 56 -22.89 31.05 -4.88
N GLY A 57 -22.08 31.85 -5.56
CA GLY A 57 -21.52 31.48 -6.86
C GLY A 57 -22.57 31.26 -7.93
N ASN A 58 -22.25 30.43 -8.93
CA ASN A 58 -23.15 30.17 -10.03
C ASN A 58 -24.50 29.56 -9.56
N LEU A 59 -25.59 30.18 -10.00
CA LEU A 59 -26.97 29.78 -9.68
C LEU A 59 -27.49 28.66 -10.61
N GLY A 60 -26.79 28.42 -11.72
CA GLY A 60 -27.25 27.50 -12.75
C GLY A 60 -28.57 27.97 -13.40
N THR A 61 -29.42 27.01 -13.76
CA THR A 61 -30.70 27.28 -14.46
C THR A 61 -31.87 27.57 -13.49
N GLY A 62 -31.64 27.53 -12.18
CA GLY A 62 -32.70 27.67 -11.17
C GLY A 62 -33.62 26.45 -11.01
N ARG A 63 -33.34 25.35 -11.71
CA ARG A 63 -34.12 24.10 -11.62
C ARG A 63 -33.98 23.37 -10.29
N TYR A 64 -32.81 23.52 -9.65
CA TYR A 64 -32.48 22.89 -8.38
C TYR A 64 -32.08 23.95 -7.36
N ARG A 65 -32.27 23.65 -6.07
CA ARG A 65 -31.94 24.57 -4.98
C ARG A 65 -30.44 24.69 -4.72
N THR A 66 -29.68 23.67 -5.13
CA THR A 66 -28.22 23.57 -4.95
C THR A 66 -27.51 24.58 -5.83
N ARG A 67 -26.54 25.29 -5.25
CA ARG A 67 -25.69 26.28 -5.92
C ARG A 67 -24.24 25.82 -5.90
N GLU A 68 -23.38 26.54 -6.63
CA GLU A 68 -21.96 26.24 -6.68
C GLU A 68 -21.33 26.12 -5.28
N LYS A 69 -21.62 27.09 -4.39
CA LYS A 69 -21.11 27.04 -3.00
C LYS A 69 -21.50 25.77 -2.23
N ASP A 70 -22.66 25.18 -2.54
CA ASP A 70 -23.17 24.03 -1.79
C ASP A 70 -22.47 22.75 -2.27
N VAL A 71 -22.06 22.70 -3.54
CA VAL A 71 -21.28 21.59 -4.11
C VAL A 71 -19.82 21.72 -3.71
N SER A 72 -19.22 22.91 -3.81
CA SER A 72 -17.82 23.15 -3.47
C SER A 72 -17.50 22.92 -1.99
N PHE A 73 -18.48 23.04 -1.09
CA PHE A 73 -18.34 22.74 0.33
C PHE A 73 -18.50 21.24 0.66
N ASP A 74 -19.26 20.49 -0.15
CA ASP A 74 -19.57 19.08 0.11
C ASP A 74 -18.47 18.12 -0.38
N VAL A 75 -17.65 18.54 -1.35
CA VAL A 75 -16.57 17.74 -1.98
C VAL A 75 -15.25 17.79 -1.20
#